data_AF-F2NSN3-F1
#
_entry.id   AF-F2NSN3-F1
#
_cell.length_a   1.000
_cell.length_b   1.000
_cell.length_c   1.000
_cell.angle_alpha   90.00
_cell.angle_beta   90.00
_cell.angle_gamma   90.00
#
_symmetry.space_group_name_H-M   'P 1'
#
loop_
_entity.id
_entity.type
_entity.pdbx_description
1 polymer ?
#
loop_
_entity_poly.entity_id
_entity_poly.type
_entity_poly.pdbx_seq_one_letter_code
_entity_poly.pdbx_strand_id
1 'polypeptide(L)'
;MSKRPYQHLPPLEHRPDGSPYRITPPQKRRASGLIRRECCNCEDGNCLALDDGDTCACPQMISFSVCCKWFRWAVLPLDRTLEAEIYRDRDLKRCAECGGVFVPKSNRGKYCPDCAARVHRRQKTESERKRRSAVDS
;
A
#
# COMPACT_ATOMS: atom_id res chain seq x y z
N MET A 1 -17.71 3.01 30.34
CA MET A 1 -16.35 2.89 29.75
C MET A 1 -16.40 3.32 28.29
N SER A 2 -15.74 4.43 27.95
CA SER A 2 -15.63 4.87 26.56
C SER A 2 -14.89 3.80 25.74
N LYS A 3 -15.42 3.40 24.58
CA LYS A 3 -14.79 2.38 23.74
C LYS A 3 -13.43 2.89 23.27
N ARG A 4 -12.38 2.06 23.37
CA ARG A 4 -11.04 2.45 22.91
C ARG A 4 -11.09 2.75 21.40
N PRO A 5 -10.36 3.77 20.91
CA PRO A 5 -10.51 4.29 19.55
C PRO A 5 -10.22 3.26 18.45
N TYR A 6 -9.52 2.16 18.73
CA TYR A 6 -9.28 1.11 17.74
C TYR A 6 -10.34 0.00 17.72
N GLN A 7 -11.31 -0.01 18.64
CA GLN A 7 -12.32 -1.08 18.74
C GLN A 7 -13.35 -1.02 17.61
N HIS A 8 -13.63 0.16 17.07
CA HIS A 8 -14.56 0.35 15.95
C HIS A 8 -13.91 0.15 14.58
N LEU A 9 -12.57 0.00 14.53
CA LEU A 9 -11.86 -0.19 13.28
C LEU A 9 -12.10 -1.60 12.70
N PRO A 10 -12.13 -1.73 11.36
CA PRO A 10 -12.28 -3.03 10.72
C PRO A 10 -11.24 -4.06 11.18
N PRO A 11 -11.55 -5.37 11.11
CA PRO A 11 -10.58 -6.43 11.32
C PRO A 11 -9.35 -6.28 10.42
N LEU A 12 -8.22 -6.83 10.86
CA LEU A 12 -7.03 -6.87 10.02
C LEU A 12 -7.23 -7.87 8.88
N GLU A 13 -6.83 -7.45 7.68
CA GLU A 13 -6.80 -8.32 6.51
C GLU A 13 -5.75 -9.42 6.70
N HIS A 14 -6.09 -10.63 6.25
CA HIS A 14 -5.20 -11.79 6.20
C HIS A 14 -5.04 -12.25 4.76
N ARG A 15 -3.95 -12.95 4.47
CA ARG A 15 -3.72 -13.59 3.17
C ARG A 15 -4.72 -14.74 2.96
N PRO A 16 -4.88 -15.26 1.72
CA PRO A 16 -5.78 -16.39 1.46
C PRO A 16 -5.48 -17.65 2.27
N ASP A 17 -4.23 -17.84 2.70
CA ASP A 17 -3.80 -18.93 3.58
C ASP A 17 -4.06 -18.68 5.08
N GLY A 18 -4.73 -17.56 5.42
CA GLY A 18 -5.01 -17.14 6.79
C GLY A 18 -3.82 -16.50 7.52
N SER A 19 -2.64 -16.45 6.92
CA SER A 19 -1.48 -15.81 7.54
C SER A 19 -1.57 -14.28 7.52
N PRO A 20 -1.03 -13.57 8.53
CA PRO A 20 -1.00 -12.12 8.52
C PRO A 20 -0.01 -11.60 7.47
N TYR A 21 -0.25 -10.39 6.97
CA TYR A 21 0.70 -9.73 6.08
C TYR A 21 2.03 -9.46 6.78
N ARG A 22 3.12 -9.93 6.16
CA ARG A 22 4.49 -9.79 6.67
C ARG A 22 5.10 -8.47 6.21
N ILE A 23 6.00 -7.95 7.05
CA ILE A 23 6.77 -6.73 6.83
C ILE A 23 8.23 -7.14 6.80
N THR A 24 8.96 -6.79 5.74
CA THR A 24 10.40 -7.03 5.62
C THR A 24 11.20 -6.07 6.52
N PRO A 25 12.47 -6.36 6.87
CA PRO A 25 13.27 -5.44 7.68
C PRO A 25 13.38 -3.99 7.14
N PRO A 26 13.54 -3.76 5.82
CA PRO A 26 13.49 -2.40 5.26
C PRO A 26 12.12 -1.71 5.47
N GLN A 27 11.02 -2.42 5.20
CA GLN A 27 9.66 -1.90 5.42
C GLN A 27 9.40 -1.62 6.90
N LYS A 28 9.90 -2.46 7.81
CA LYS A 28 9.77 -2.25 9.27
C LYS A 28 10.43 -0.95 9.73
N ARG A 29 11.62 -0.64 9.21
CA ARG A 29 12.30 0.63 9.51
C ARG A 29 11.46 1.83 9.05
N ARG A 30 10.90 1.76 7.84
CA ARG A 30 9.98 2.80 7.33
C ARG A 30 8.71 2.90 8.15
N ALA A 31 8.07 1.78 8.47
CA ALA A 31 6.87 1.72 9.32
C ALA A 31 7.13 2.31 10.69
N SER A 32 8.26 1.98 11.32
CA SER A 32 8.65 2.52 12.63
C SER A 32 8.89 4.03 12.58
N GLY A 33 9.51 4.53 11.49
CA GLY A 33 9.67 5.96 11.26
C GLY A 33 8.32 6.67 11.06
N LEU A 34 7.41 6.06 10.30
CA LEU A 34 6.06 6.59 10.09
C LEU A 34 5.25 6.61 11.39
N ILE A 35 5.29 5.54 12.17
CA ILE A 35 4.60 5.44 13.47
C ILE A 35 5.07 6.54 14.43
N ARG A 36 6.38 6.76 14.55
CA ARG A 36 6.91 7.81 15.44
C ARG A 36 6.48 9.21 15.05
N ARG A 37 6.26 9.48 13.76
CA ARG A 37 5.86 10.81 13.28
C ARG A 37 4.36 11.03 13.29
N GLU A 38 3.57 10.00 12.96
CA GLU A 38 2.16 10.17 12.60
C GLU A 38 1.18 9.47 13.56
N CYS A 39 1.65 8.51 14.37
CA CYS A 39 0.76 7.78 15.27
C CYS A 39 0.54 8.57 16.55
N CYS A 40 -0.63 9.20 16.69
CA CYS A 40 -1.02 9.92 17.92
C CYS A 40 -1.09 9.06 19.20
N ASN A 41 -1.09 7.72 19.06
CA ASN A 41 -1.08 6.79 20.19
C ASN A 41 0.32 6.24 20.48
N CYS A 42 1.38 6.77 19.85
CA CYS A 42 2.75 6.32 20.03
C CYS A 42 3.65 7.47 20.49
N GLU A 43 4.26 7.31 21.66
CA GLU A 43 5.23 8.26 22.23
C GLU A 43 6.48 7.49 22.65
N ASP A 44 7.65 7.93 22.18
CA ASP A 44 8.95 7.29 22.41
C ASP A 44 9.00 5.78 22.14
N GLY A 45 8.17 5.31 21.21
CA GLY A 45 8.07 3.89 20.84
C GLY A 45 7.11 3.07 21.71
N ASN A 46 6.40 3.71 22.64
CA ASN A 46 5.41 3.10 23.53
C ASN A 46 3.99 3.49 23.12
N CYS A 47 3.02 2.62 23.36
CA CYS A 47 1.63 2.80 22.97
C CYS A 47 0.77 3.33 24.14
N LEU A 48 0.48 4.63 24.11
CA LEU A 48 -0.34 5.31 25.12
C LEU A 48 -1.76 4.71 25.24
N ALA A 49 -2.31 4.19 24.14
CA ALA A 49 -3.66 3.61 24.14
C ALA A 49 -3.74 2.20 24.76
N LEU A 50 -2.58 1.56 24.95
CA LEU A 50 -2.47 0.24 25.59
C LEU A 50 -1.87 0.32 26.98
N ASP A 51 -1.20 1.42 27.32
CA ASP A 51 -0.70 1.72 28.65
C ASP A 51 -1.86 1.70 29.67
N ASP A 52 -1.77 0.79 30.64
CA ASP A 52 -2.71 0.58 31.74
C ASP A 52 -2.09 0.88 33.11
N GLY A 53 -1.03 1.72 33.12
CA GLY A 53 -0.24 2.05 34.30
C GLY A 53 1.21 1.57 34.18
N ASP A 54 1.48 0.67 33.23
CA ASP A 54 2.81 0.22 32.84
C ASP A 54 3.08 0.54 31.36
N THR A 55 4.28 1.05 31.11
CA THR A 55 4.70 1.42 29.76
C THR A 55 4.64 0.22 28.82
N CYS A 56 3.81 0.32 27.79
CA CYS A 56 3.62 -0.74 26.80
C CYS A 56 4.34 -0.41 25.50
N ALA A 57 5.31 -1.23 25.06
CA ALA A 57 5.96 -1.03 23.77
C ALA A 57 4.95 -1.08 22.61
N CYS A 58 5.12 -0.23 21.59
CA CYS A 58 4.22 -0.20 20.44
C CYS A 58 4.23 -1.56 19.71
N PRO A 59 3.10 -2.30 19.69
CA PRO A 59 3.08 -3.67 19.18
C PRO A 59 3.47 -3.76 17.71
N GLN A 60 3.12 -2.72 16.93
CA GLN A 60 3.47 -2.68 15.52
C GLN A 60 4.95 -2.41 15.26
N MET A 61 5.62 -1.63 16.11
CA MET A 61 7.05 -1.29 15.96
C MET A 61 7.95 -2.49 16.27
N ILE A 62 7.53 -3.37 17.16
CA ILE A 62 8.30 -4.56 17.53
C ILE A 62 8.02 -5.77 16.63
N SER A 63 6.89 -5.76 15.90
CA SER A 63 6.44 -6.85 15.02
C SER A 63 7.03 -6.80 13.60
N PHE A 64 7.09 -7.95 12.94
CA PHE A 64 7.34 -8.11 11.50
C PHE A 64 6.08 -8.55 10.73
N SER A 65 4.91 -8.38 11.34
CA SER A 65 3.60 -8.52 10.70
C SER A 65 2.77 -7.27 10.97
N VAL A 66 1.82 -6.96 10.09
CA VAL A 66 0.80 -5.99 10.44
C VAL A 66 -0.11 -6.60 11.51
N CYS A 67 -0.05 -6.05 12.72
CA CYS A 67 -0.76 -6.56 13.90
C CYS A 67 -1.57 -5.49 14.65
N CYS A 68 -1.47 -4.21 14.25
CA CYS A 68 -2.19 -3.11 14.87
C CYS A 68 -3.25 -2.53 13.94
N LYS A 69 -4.52 -2.54 14.37
CA LYS A 69 -5.63 -1.93 13.62
C LYS A 69 -5.42 -0.43 13.38
N TRP A 70 -4.96 0.29 14.40
CA TRP A 70 -4.72 1.73 14.27
C TRP A 70 -3.64 2.02 13.23
N PHE A 71 -2.56 1.23 13.24
CA PHE A 71 -1.55 1.33 12.20
C PHE A 71 -2.14 1.05 10.81
N ARG A 72 -2.87 -0.06 10.62
CA ARG A 72 -3.45 -0.43 9.33
C ARG A 72 -4.36 0.65 8.74
N TRP A 73 -5.23 1.26 9.56
CA TRP A 73 -6.34 2.08 9.07
C TRP A 73 -6.11 3.59 9.22
N ALA A 74 -5.30 4.05 10.16
CA ALA A 74 -5.06 5.46 10.40
C ALA A 74 -3.65 5.93 10.01
N VAL A 75 -2.62 5.10 10.23
CA VAL A 75 -1.21 5.51 10.06
C VAL A 75 -0.63 5.07 8.72
N LEU A 76 -0.72 3.79 8.39
CA LEU A 76 -0.15 3.22 7.17
C LEU A 76 -0.67 3.88 5.87
N PRO A 77 -1.95 4.27 5.75
CA PRO A 77 -2.44 4.95 4.54
C PRO A 77 -1.78 6.31 4.26
N LEU A 78 -1.09 6.91 5.25
CA LEU A 78 -0.31 8.13 5.06
C LEU A 78 0.96 7.89 4.23
N ASP A 79 1.48 6.66 4.17
CA ASP A 79 2.51 6.22 3.23
C ASP A 79 1.93 5.17 2.28
N ARG A 80 1.25 5.65 1.24
CA ARG A 80 0.62 4.81 0.20
C ARG A 80 1.60 3.87 -0.50
N THR A 81 2.88 4.25 -0.54
CA THR A 81 3.93 3.43 -1.14
C THR A 81 4.22 2.23 -0.25
N LEU A 82 4.45 2.46 1.05
CA LEU A 82 4.64 1.40 2.03
C LEU A 82 3.40 0.49 2.16
N GLU A 83 2.21 1.07 2.15
CA GLU A 83 0.95 0.32 2.16
C GLU A 83 0.86 -0.65 0.97
N ALA A 84 1.16 -0.16 -0.24
CA ALA A 84 1.18 -0.98 -1.44
C ALA A 84 2.25 -2.07 -1.39
N GLU A 85 3.46 -1.76 -0.91
CA GLU A 85 4.53 -2.75 -0.76
C GLU A 85 4.16 -3.88 0.22
N ILE A 86 3.43 -3.60 1.30
CA ILE A 86 3.04 -4.60 2.30
C ILE A 86 1.84 -5.44 1.83
N TYR A 87 0.78 -4.78 1.36
CA TYR A 87 -0.51 -5.45 1.08
C TYR A 87 -0.65 -5.92 -0.36
N ARG A 88 0.14 -5.36 -1.28
CA ARG A 88 0.05 -5.64 -2.72
C ARG A 88 1.28 -6.36 -3.25
N ASP A 89 1.97 -7.11 -2.40
CA ASP A 89 3.16 -7.93 -2.70
C ASP A 89 2.97 -8.91 -3.89
N ARG A 90 1.76 -9.03 -4.45
CA ARG A 90 1.46 -9.79 -5.68
C ARG A 90 1.07 -8.96 -6.91
N ASP A 91 0.82 -7.66 -6.79
CA ASP A 91 0.34 -6.85 -7.91
C ASP A 91 1.43 -6.03 -8.58
N LEU A 92 2.64 -5.93 -8.02
CA LEU A 92 3.72 -5.23 -8.70
C LEU A 92 4.06 -5.91 -10.02
N LYS A 93 3.88 -5.17 -11.12
CA LYS A 93 4.20 -5.63 -12.47
C LYS A 93 5.38 -4.87 -13.03
N ARG A 94 6.06 -5.45 -14.00
CA ARG A 94 7.04 -4.74 -14.82
C ARG A 94 6.35 -4.15 -16.03
N CYS A 95 6.62 -2.89 -16.32
CA CYS A 95 6.11 -2.21 -17.49
C CYS A 95 6.67 -2.87 -18.75
N ALA A 96 5.80 -3.24 -19.68
CA ALA A 96 6.21 -3.86 -20.94
C ALA A 96 6.98 -2.92 -21.89
N GLU A 97 7.00 -1.60 -21.65
CA GLU A 97 7.74 -0.61 -22.46
C GLU A 97 9.10 -0.26 -21.85
N CYS A 98 9.16 0.06 -20.56
CA CYS A 98 10.39 0.51 -19.92
C CYS A 98 11.00 -0.49 -18.91
N GLY A 99 10.35 -1.62 -18.63
CA GLY A 99 10.79 -2.60 -17.64
C GLY A 99 10.65 -2.17 -16.17
N GLY A 100 10.30 -0.90 -15.91
CA GLY A 100 10.11 -0.34 -14.58
C GLY A 100 8.99 -1.02 -13.79
N VAL A 101 9.20 -1.21 -12.49
CA VAL A 101 8.20 -1.78 -11.58
C VAL A 101 7.10 -0.75 -11.32
N PHE A 102 5.84 -1.17 -11.36
CA PHE A 102 4.70 -0.30 -11.09
C PHE A 102 3.53 -1.05 -10.45
N VAL A 103 2.65 -0.31 -9.80
CA VAL A 103 1.39 -0.82 -9.25
C VAL A 103 0.29 -0.69 -10.33
N PRO A 104 -0.25 -1.80 -10.86
CA PRO A 104 -1.32 -1.76 -11.85
C PRO A 104 -2.65 -1.39 -11.18
N LYS A 105 -3.47 -0.60 -11.89
CA LYS A 105 -4.84 -0.27 -11.45
C LYS A 105 -5.82 -1.45 -11.55
N SER A 106 -5.47 -2.48 -12.31
CA SER A 106 -6.26 -3.70 -12.48
C SER A 106 -5.36 -4.85 -12.96
N ASN A 107 -5.86 -6.09 -12.88
CA ASN A 107 -5.13 -7.27 -13.38
C ASN A 107 -4.78 -7.19 -14.88
N ARG A 108 -5.41 -6.29 -15.65
CA ARG A 108 -5.10 -6.05 -17.08
C ARG A 108 -4.01 -5.01 -17.32
N GLY A 109 -3.52 -4.32 -16.29
CA GLY A 109 -2.47 -3.31 -16.43
C GLY A 109 -1.16 -3.90 -16.96
N LYS A 110 -0.66 -3.35 -18.08
CA LYS A 110 0.59 -3.75 -18.76
C LYS A 110 1.70 -2.68 -18.70
N TYR A 111 1.33 -1.42 -18.52
CA TYR A 111 2.25 -0.29 -18.60
C TYR A 111 2.21 0.55 -17.32
N CYS A 112 3.36 1.09 -16.92
CA CYS A 112 3.41 2.11 -15.87
C CYS A 112 2.64 3.37 -16.32
N PRO A 113 2.23 4.26 -15.40
CA PRO A 113 1.41 5.43 -15.74
C PRO A 113 1.95 6.28 -16.89
N ASP A 114 3.26 6.54 -16.91
CA ASP A 114 3.90 7.39 -17.93
C ASP A 114 3.91 6.69 -19.31
N CYS A 115 4.28 5.41 -19.34
CA CYS A 115 4.29 4.62 -20.57
C CYS A 115 2.87 4.37 -21.09
N ALA A 116 1.90 4.17 -20.19
CA ALA A 116 0.49 3.97 -20.57
C ALA A 116 -0.05 5.18 -21.36
N ALA A 117 0.26 6.40 -20.92
CA ALA A 117 -0.16 7.61 -21.63
C ALA A 117 0.47 7.71 -23.02
N ARG A 118 1.76 7.38 -23.16
CA ARG A 118 2.47 7.35 -24.46
C ARG A 118 1.90 6.29 -25.40
N VAL A 119 1.73 5.05 -24.92
CA VAL A 119 1.19 3.95 -25.73
C VAL A 119 -0.23 4.25 -26.16
N HIS A 120 -1.07 4.77 -25.26
CA HIS A 120 -2.44 5.14 -25.58
C HIS A 120 -2.51 6.20 -26.69
N ARG A 121 -1.66 7.24 -26.64
CA ARG A 121 -1.57 8.24 -27.71
C ARG A 121 -1.15 7.61 -29.05
N ARG A 122 -0.12 6.75 -29.05
CA ARG A 122 0.35 6.05 -30.26
C ARG A 122 -0.76 5.20 -30.88
N GLN A 123 -1.43 4.37 -30.07
CA GLN A 123 -2.53 3.51 -30.51
C GLN A 123 -3.72 4.31 -31.07
N LYS A 124 -4.08 5.43 -30.43
CA LYS A 124 -5.15 6.31 -30.92
C LYS A 124 -4.81 6.89 -32.30
N THR A 125 -3.59 7.40 -32.48
CA THR A 125 -3.12 7.94 -33.76
C THR A 125 -3.11 6.88 -34.87
N GLU A 126 -2.61 5.68 -34.57
CA GLU A 126 -2.59 4.57 -35.54
C GLU A 126 -4.00 4.10 -35.92
N SER A 127 -4.92 4.02 -34.96
CA SER A 127 -6.30 3.66 -35.20
C SER A 127 -7.01 4.67 -36.10
N GLU A 128 -6.84 5.97 -35.85
CA GLU A 128 -7.41 7.03 -36.71
C GLU A 128 -6.81 7.00 -38.12
N ARG A 129 -5.49 6.76 -38.26
CA ARG A 129 -4.86 6.62 -39.57
C ARG A 129 -5.48 5.48 -40.37
N LYS A 130 -5.63 4.31 -39.76
CA LYS A 130 -6.26 3.14 -40.39
C LYS A 130 -7.71 3.40 -40.80
N ARG A 131 -8.47 4.11 -39.95
CA ARG A 131 -9.87 4.47 -40.24
C ARG A 131 -9.99 5.38 -41.45
N ARG A 132 -9.10 6.37 -41.61
CA ARG A 132 -9.09 7.26 -42.77
C ARG A 132 -8.73 6.51 -44.06
N SER A 133 -7.67 5.71 -44.03
CA SER A 133 -7.25 4.95 -45.22
C SER A 133 -8.29 3.92 -45.69
N ALA A 134 -9.15 3.43 -44.80
CA ALA A 134 -10.21 2.48 -45.15
C ALA A 134 -11.46 3.14 -45.75
N VAL A 135 -11.58 4.47 -45.69
CA VAL A 135 -12.69 5.22 -46.30
C VAL A 135 -12.34 5.69 -47.71
N ASP A 136 -11.04 5.86 -48.00
CA ASP A 136 -10.52 6.29 -49.30
C ASP A 136 -10.21 5.11 -50.26
N SER A 137 -10.64 3.87 -49.93
CA SER A 137 -10.48 2.65 -50.75
C SER A 137 -11.81 2.16 -51.32
#